data_AF-A0A6A6RKT1-F1
#
_entry.id   AF-A0A6A6RKT1-F1
#
_cell.length_a   1.000
_cell.length_b   1.000
_cell.length_c   1.000
_cell.angle_alpha   90.00
_cell.angle_beta   90.00
_cell.angle_gamma   90.00
#
_symmetry.space_group_name_H-M   'P 1'
#
loop_
_entity.id
_entity.type
_entity.pdbx_description
1 polymer ?
#
loop_
_entity_poly.entity_id
_entity_poly.type
_entity_poly.pdbx_seq_one_letter_code
_entity_poly.pdbx_strand_id
1 'polypeptide(L)'
;MHPDTTILRHFLGGPGILPMAPEYLATSAIICLNLEWWQKEPHPTTEIGIAEFFPSTTGPSMHAANHLSNIRIAHARIMPHAHLENQFSGAGKAEDLFYFGTTKYITLSSARDILTNTLLRTNTAGQKQPIILLLHGAEAKLAHLKNKLGVDVAGLGTVVKILDTQTLAKQANIPAQKGAMISLADLSRHFNIAPVNHHNAGNAAAYTIMCGILATLKHEIYGKYLPATGLSQVPPTTILGRSMGDVVGSVMRANRNAPVVPWGTEVFCTRCDGLDHLVGMCMARVLCEECLGSGDPRKVRAARTHKVEKCVFRVRGDGGGAMDLSN
;
A
#
# COMPACT_ATOMS: atom_id res chain seq x y z
N MET A 1 22.88 -15.39 -6.78
CA MET A 1 21.98 -14.23 -6.61
C MET A 1 22.09 -13.76 -5.17
N HIS A 2 22.26 -12.46 -4.91
CA HIS A 2 22.37 -11.95 -3.54
C HIS A 2 21.01 -12.08 -2.81
N PRO A 3 21.00 -12.29 -1.47
CA PRO A 3 19.78 -12.21 -0.67
C PRO A 3 19.07 -10.87 -0.85
N ASP A 4 17.75 -10.87 -0.73
CA ASP A 4 16.93 -9.67 -0.86
C ASP A 4 17.24 -8.65 0.24
N THR A 5 17.56 -9.11 1.45
CA THR A 5 18.07 -8.25 2.54
C THR A 5 19.40 -7.59 2.16
N THR A 6 20.32 -8.31 1.53
CA THR A 6 21.59 -7.73 1.03
C THR A 6 21.33 -6.67 -0.03
N ILE A 7 20.39 -6.93 -0.96
CA ILE A 7 20.02 -5.97 -2.02
C ILE A 7 19.40 -4.73 -1.41
N LEU A 8 18.40 -4.86 -0.54
CA LEU A 8 17.76 -3.69 0.07
C LEU A 8 18.75 -2.89 0.93
N ARG A 9 19.63 -3.56 1.70
CA ARG A 9 20.62 -2.91 2.56
C ARG A 9 21.58 -2.01 1.79
N HIS A 10 21.94 -2.38 0.54
CA HIS A 10 22.75 -1.54 -0.33
C HIS A 10 22.11 -0.16 -0.56
N PHE A 11 20.79 -0.12 -0.78
CA PHE A 11 20.03 1.13 -0.98
C PHE A 11 19.67 1.88 0.31
N LEU A 12 19.94 1.28 1.47
CA LEU A 12 19.76 1.89 2.79
C LEU A 12 21.09 2.47 3.33
N GLY A 13 22.01 2.86 2.44
CA GLY A 13 23.26 3.51 2.82
C GLY A 13 24.31 2.57 3.40
N GLY A 14 24.22 1.25 3.16
CA GLY A 14 25.27 0.31 3.51
C GLY A 14 26.42 0.33 2.47
N PRO A 15 27.55 1.00 2.73
CA PRO A 15 28.63 1.11 1.75
C PRO A 15 29.24 -0.28 1.45
N GLY A 16 29.60 -0.51 0.19
CA GLY A 16 30.39 -1.67 -0.23
C GLY A 16 29.68 -3.04 -0.14
N ILE A 17 28.38 -3.09 0.14
CA ILE A 17 27.63 -4.36 0.26
C ILE A 17 27.53 -5.08 -1.10
N LEU A 18 27.37 -4.30 -2.17
CA LEU A 18 27.39 -4.78 -3.54
C LEU A 18 28.51 -4.02 -4.29
N PRO A 19 29.77 -4.47 -4.18
CA PRO A 19 30.93 -3.73 -4.70
C PRO A 19 30.95 -3.60 -6.24
N MET A 20 30.12 -4.39 -6.93
CA MET A 20 29.97 -4.36 -8.39
C MET A 20 28.56 -3.91 -8.82
N ALA A 21 27.78 -3.29 -7.93
CA ALA A 21 26.49 -2.71 -8.32
C ALA A 21 26.74 -1.62 -9.38
N PRO A 22 26.04 -1.66 -10.53
CA PRO A 22 26.13 -0.61 -11.53
C PRO A 22 25.85 0.77 -10.93
N GLU A 23 26.64 1.77 -11.30
CA GLU A 23 26.55 3.13 -10.74
C GLU A 23 25.14 3.74 -10.90
N TYR A 24 24.45 3.45 -12.00
CA TYR A 24 23.10 3.96 -12.24
C TYR A 24 22.08 3.53 -11.16
N LEU A 25 22.33 2.42 -10.45
CA LEU A 25 21.51 1.98 -9.33
C LEU A 25 21.63 2.89 -8.10
N ALA A 26 22.68 3.71 -7.97
CA ALA A 26 22.80 4.67 -6.88
C ALA A 26 21.64 5.69 -6.84
N THR A 27 20.96 5.88 -7.98
CA THR A 27 19.77 6.74 -8.10
C THR A 27 18.45 6.00 -7.90
N SER A 28 18.47 4.73 -7.47
CA SER A 28 17.25 3.92 -7.41
C SER A 28 16.23 4.47 -6.43
N ALA A 29 14.95 4.36 -6.79
CA ALA A 29 13.84 4.60 -5.88
C ALA A 29 13.43 3.31 -5.18
N ILE A 30 13.02 3.40 -3.91
CA ILE A 30 12.32 2.31 -3.24
C ILE A 30 10.86 2.70 -3.12
N ILE A 31 10.01 1.98 -3.85
CA ILE A 31 8.56 2.20 -3.88
C ILE A 31 7.88 0.98 -3.28
N CYS A 32 6.95 1.20 -2.37
CA CYS A 32 6.09 0.19 -1.81
C CYS A 32 4.65 0.44 -2.26
N LEU A 33 3.98 -0.62 -2.71
CA LEU A 33 2.57 -0.57 -3.07
C LEU A 33 1.76 -1.52 -2.19
N ASN A 34 0.57 -1.08 -1.80
CA ASN A 34 -0.48 -1.99 -1.35
C ASN A 34 -1.79 -1.66 -2.05
N LEU A 35 -2.55 -2.68 -2.40
CA LEU A 35 -3.87 -2.57 -2.99
C LEU A 35 -4.88 -3.23 -2.09
N GLU A 36 -6.05 -2.62 -1.93
CA GLU A 36 -7.23 -3.31 -1.39
C GLU A 36 -8.27 -3.46 -2.47
N TRP A 37 -9.06 -4.52 -2.36
CA TRP A 37 -10.12 -4.83 -3.29
C TRP A 37 -11.35 -5.32 -2.54
N TRP A 38 -12.50 -5.24 -3.22
CA TRP A 38 -13.74 -5.70 -2.65
C TRP A 38 -13.74 -7.23 -2.52
N GLN A 39 -14.25 -7.73 -1.39
CA GLN A 39 -14.24 -9.15 -1.05
C GLN A 39 -15.14 -10.03 -1.92
N LYS A 40 -16.02 -9.44 -2.75
CA LYS A 40 -16.88 -10.17 -3.67
C LYS A 40 -16.38 -10.04 -5.10
N GLU A 41 -16.63 -11.06 -5.90
CA GLU A 41 -16.36 -11.02 -7.34
C GLU A 41 -17.08 -9.80 -7.97
N PRO A 42 -16.41 -9.08 -8.90
CA PRO A 42 -15.18 -9.44 -9.60
C PRO A 42 -13.89 -8.98 -8.89
N HIS A 43 -13.91 -8.73 -7.58
CA HIS A 43 -12.80 -8.16 -6.81
C HIS A 43 -12.26 -6.84 -7.41
N PRO A 44 -13.11 -5.83 -7.67
CA PRO A 44 -12.64 -4.54 -8.14
C PRO A 44 -11.70 -3.92 -7.10
N THR A 45 -10.61 -3.29 -7.57
CA THR A 45 -9.71 -2.53 -6.71
C THR A 45 -10.47 -1.35 -6.10
N THR A 46 -10.45 -1.24 -4.78
CA THR A 46 -11.12 -0.15 -4.04
C THR A 46 -10.13 0.94 -3.63
N GLU A 47 -8.88 0.55 -3.33
CA GLU A 47 -7.87 1.45 -2.77
C GLU A 47 -6.47 1.19 -3.30
N ILE A 48 -5.66 2.24 -3.29
CA ILE A 48 -4.24 2.21 -3.60
C ILE A 48 -3.48 2.92 -2.48
N GLY A 49 -2.51 2.24 -1.89
CA GLY A 49 -1.52 2.80 -0.99
C GLY A 49 -0.15 2.82 -1.68
N ILE A 50 0.51 3.96 -1.61
CA ILE A 50 1.86 4.17 -2.15
C ILE A 50 2.72 4.68 -1.00
N ALA A 51 3.84 4.02 -0.74
CA ALA A 51 4.86 4.54 0.16
C ALA A 51 6.19 4.60 -0.57
N GLU A 52 6.80 5.78 -0.60
CA GLU A 52 8.08 6.03 -1.23
C GLU A 52 9.12 6.30 -0.16
N PHE A 53 10.27 5.65 -0.26
CA PHE A 53 11.42 5.94 0.58
C PHE A 53 12.47 6.73 -0.20
N PHE A 54 12.88 7.86 0.37
CA PHE A 54 13.97 8.69 -0.13
C PHE A 54 15.27 8.33 0.63
N PRO A 55 16.24 7.69 -0.03
CA PRO A 55 17.47 7.25 0.64
C PRO A 55 18.20 8.38 1.36
N SER A 56 18.73 8.06 2.54
CA SER A 56 19.68 8.91 3.26
C SER A 56 21.08 8.33 3.07
N THR A 57 22.09 9.20 3.00
CA THR A 57 23.50 8.80 2.99
C THR A 57 24.04 8.47 4.39
N THR A 58 23.26 8.76 5.44
CA THR A 58 23.63 8.46 6.82
C THR A 58 23.29 7.01 7.17
N GLY A 59 24.17 6.31 7.89
CA GLY A 59 23.88 4.99 8.45
C GLY A 59 22.66 4.99 9.39
N PRO A 60 22.10 3.82 9.73
CA PRO A 60 20.85 3.74 10.48
C PRO A 60 20.99 4.25 11.90
N SER A 61 20.10 5.18 12.28
CA SER A 61 19.94 5.58 13.68
C SER A 61 19.16 4.52 14.45
N MET A 62 18.96 4.75 15.75
CA MET A 62 18.07 3.93 16.57
C MET A 62 16.72 3.72 15.90
N HIS A 63 16.23 2.48 15.90
CA HIS A 63 14.98 2.10 15.24
C HIS A 63 14.89 2.54 13.76
N ALA A 64 16.03 2.75 13.09
CA ALA A 64 16.12 3.33 11.75
C ALA A 64 15.38 4.68 11.62
N ALA A 65 15.21 5.44 12.71
CA ALA A 65 14.34 6.62 12.72
C ALA A 65 14.67 7.65 11.63
N ASN A 66 15.95 7.85 11.32
CA ASN A 66 16.42 8.71 10.22
C ASN A 66 16.04 8.20 8.82
N HIS A 67 15.92 6.88 8.64
CA HIS A 67 15.43 6.29 7.39
C HIS A 67 13.91 6.38 7.33
N LEU A 68 13.23 5.98 8.42
CA LEU A 68 11.77 5.96 8.44
C LEU A 68 11.16 7.37 8.30
N SER A 69 11.86 8.42 8.75
CA SER A 69 11.43 9.82 8.55
C SER A 69 11.44 10.26 7.08
N ASN A 70 12.15 9.54 6.22
CA ASN A 70 12.23 9.84 4.79
C ASN A 70 11.19 9.08 3.96
N ILE A 71 10.20 8.47 4.60
CA ILE A 71 9.10 7.81 3.91
C ILE A 71 7.98 8.82 3.64
N ARG A 72 7.52 8.90 2.39
CA ARG A 72 6.31 9.62 1.97
C ARG A 72 5.20 8.65 1.61
N ILE A 73 4.00 8.89 2.14
CA ILE A 73 2.89 7.94 2.05
C ILE A 73 1.68 8.66 1.45
N ALA A 74 1.05 8.01 0.48
CA ALA A 74 -0.18 8.46 -0.15
C ALA A 74 -1.23 7.35 -0.15
N HIS A 75 -2.49 7.75 -0.14
CA HIS A 75 -3.64 6.86 -0.15
C HIS A 75 -4.71 7.38 -1.10
N ALA A 76 -5.26 6.49 -1.93
CA ALA A 76 -6.32 6.80 -2.86
C ALA A 76 -7.46 5.79 -2.77
N ARG A 77 -8.71 6.25 -2.87
CA ARG A 77 -9.89 5.43 -3.18
C ARG A 77 -10.28 5.61 -4.64
N ILE A 78 -10.65 4.52 -5.30
CA ILE A 78 -11.09 4.52 -6.70
C ILE A 78 -12.58 4.89 -6.74
N MET A 79 -12.90 6.06 -7.30
CA MET A 79 -14.23 6.68 -7.30
C MET A 79 -15.37 5.72 -7.68
N PRO A 80 -15.30 4.97 -8.81
CA PRO A 80 -16.32 3.99 -9.16
C PRO A 80 -16.57 2.93 -8.08
N HIS A 81 -15.56 2.58 -7.29
CA HIS A 81 -15.59 1.48 -6.32
C HIS A 81 -15.60 1.96 -4.86
N ALA A 82 -15.55 3.27 -4.60
CA ALA A 82 -15.46 3.83 -3.25
C ALA A 82 -16.73 3.60 -2.41
N HIS A 83 -17.84 3.20 -3.03
CA HIS A 83 -19.04 2.78 -2.31
C HIS A 83 -18.97 1.32 -1.80
N LEU A 84 -17.98 0.55 -2.25
CA LEU A 84 -17.78 -0.83 -1.84
C LEU A 84 -16.99 -0.89 -0.54
N GLU A 85 -17.58 -1.50 0.48
CA GLU A 85 -16.97 -1.73 1.78
C GLU A 85 -16.89 -3.23 2.05
N ASN A 86 -15.76 -3.67 2.60
CA ASN A 86 -15.58 -5.04 3.06
C ASN A 86 -16.23 -5.23 4.44
N GLN A 87 -16.73 -6.44 4.71
CA GLN A 87 -17.51 -6.75 5.91
C GLN A 87 -16.80 -7.68 6.90
N PHE A 88 -15.49 -7.88 6.73
CA PHE A 88 -14.68 -8.64 7.68
C PHE A 88 -14.15 -7.75 8.82
N SER A 89 -13.75 -8.40 9.92
CA SER A 89 -13.23 -7.71 11.10
C SER A 89 -12.01 -6.83 10.75
N GLY A 90 -12.10 -5.54 11.08
CA GLY A 90 -11.03 -4.58 10.83
C GLY A 90 -11.05 -3.87 9.48
N ALA A 91 -11.99 -4.19 8.56
CA ALA A 91 -12.11 -3.51 7.27
C ALA A 91 -12.37 -2.00 7.41
N GLY A 92 -13.31 -1.61 8.30
CA GLY A 92 -13.62 -0.21 8.60
C GLY A 92 -13.99 0.64 7.37
N LYS A 93 -14.16 1.96 7.57
CA LYS A 93 -14.25 2.93 6.47
C LYS A 93 -12.85 3.43 6.13
N ALA A 94 -12.32 3.03 4.99
CA ALA A 94 -10.92 3.28 4.66
C ALA A 94 -10.53 4.76 4.70
N GLU A 95 -11.41 5.68 4.26
CA GLU A 95 -11.14 7.12 4.20
C GLU A 95 -10.96 7.76 5.59
N ASP A 96 -11.73 7.32 6.59
CA ASP A 96 -11.72 7.86 7.95
C ASP A 96 -10.52 7.35 8.77
N LEU A 97 -9.79 6.37 8.22
CA LEU A 97 -8.82 5.55 8.93
C LEU A 97 -7.41 5.64 8.33
N PHE A 98 -7.15 6.57 7.42
CA PHE A 98 -5.81 6.83 6.90
C PHE A 98 -4.99 7.70 7.87
N TYR A 99 -3.94 7.15 8.48
CA TYR A 99 -3.23 7.83 9.57
C TYR A 99 -2.05 8.67 9.13
N PHE A 100 -1.62 8.57 7.88
CA PHE A 100 -0.44 9.27 7.37
C PHE A 100 -0.79 10.52 6.54
N GLY A 101 -2.06 10.83 6.34
CA GLY A 101 -2.46 12.02 5.59
C GLY A 101 -3.94 12.03 5.26
N THR A 102 -4.29 12.67 4.15
CA THR A 102 -5.66 12.74 3.66
C THR A 102 -5.86 11.76 2.51
N THR A 103 -6.95 11.00 2.56
CA THR A 103 -7.35 10.12 1.47
C THR A 103 -7.77 10.95 0.25
N LYS A 104 -7.27 10.59 -0.93
CA LYS A 104 -7.73 11.17 -2.20
C LYS A 104 -8.71 10.23 -2.90
N TYR A 105 -9.61 10.79 -3.69
CA TYR A 105 -10.48 10.09 -4.60
C TYR A 105 -9.99 10.31 -6.02
N ILE A 106 -9.85 9.21 -6.77
CA ILE A 106 -9.33 9.21 -8.13
C ILE A 106 -10.20 8.37 -9.05
N THR A 107 -10.22 8.71 -10.33
CA THR A 107 -10.84 7.85 -11.34
C THR A 107 -10.02 6.58 -11.56
N LEU A 108 -10.61 5.57 -12.21
CA LEU A 108 -9.89 4.35 -12.56
C LEU A 108 -8.76 4.60 -13.56
N SER A 109 -8.91 5.53 -14.51
CA SER A 109 -7.82 5.90 -15.43
C SER A 109 -6.70 6.62 -14.69
N SER A 110 -7.03 7.59 -13.82
CA SER A 110 -6.02 8.27 -12.99
C SER A 110 -5.26 7.29 -12.09
N ALA A 111 -5.91 6.24 -11.57
CA ALA A 111 -5.23 5.18 -10.83
C ALA A 111 -4.14 4.48 -11.66
N ARG A 112 -4.42 4.17 -12.93
CA ARG A 112 -3.44 3.59 -13.86
C ARG A 112 -2.30 4.56 -14.11
N ASP A 113 -2.61 5.81 -14.41
CA ASP A 113 -1.61 6.84 -14.70
C ASP A 113 -0.70 7.08 -13.50
N ILE A 114 -1.26 7.17 -12.29
CA ILE A 114 -0.49 7.36 -11.05
C ILE A 114 0.47 6.17 -10.85
N LEU A 115 -0.02 4.93 -10.94
CA LEU A 115 0.82 3.75 -10.75
C LEU A 115 1.92 3.65 -11.83
N THR A 116 1.54 3.83 -13.10
CA THR A 116 2.48 3.81 -14.22
C THR A 116 3.53 4.91 -14.08
N ASN A 117 3.13 6.16 -13.79
CA ASN A 117 4.06 7.27 -13.64
C ASN A 117 4.95 7.13 -12.40
N THR A 118 4.42 6.56 -11.31
CA THR A 118 5.23 6.26 -10.11
C THR A 118 6.33 5.27 -10.42
N LEU A 119 6.05 4.28 -11.28
CA LEU A 119 7.00 3.23 -11.64
C LEU A 119 7.86 3.59 -12.86
N LEU A 120 7.43 4.49 -13.76
CA LEU A 120 8.16 4.94 -14.96
C LEU A 120 8.86 6.30 -14.80
N ARG A 121 8.97 6.81 -13.58
CA ARG A 121 9.50 8.15 -13.34
C ARG A 121 10.94 8.35 -13.78
N THR A 122 11.30 9.61 -13.94
CA THR A 122 12.67 10.04 -14.21
C THR A 122 13.36 10.54 -12.94
N ASN A 123 14.68 10.40 -12.89
CA ASN A 123 15.51 11.02 -11.86
C ASN A 123 15.70 12.52 -12.17
N THR A 124 16.43 13.23 -11.31
CA THR A 124 16.71 14.67 -11.48
C THR A 124 17.49 15.01 -12.76
N ALA A 125 18.19 14.04 -13.34
CA ALA A 125 18.90 14.17 -14.62
C ALA A 125 18.01 13.85 -15.84
N GLY A 126 16.71 13.61 -15.65
CA GLY A 126 15.76 13.29 -16.71
C GLY A 126 15.86 11.86 -17.26
N GLN A 127 16.69 11.00 -16.65
CA GLN A 127 16.86 9.60 -17.06
C GLN A 127 15.82 8.72 -16.36
N LYS A 128 15.42 7.61 -16.99
CA LYS A 128 14.54 6.61 -16.35
C LYS A 128 15.18 6.13 -15.04
N GLN A 129 14.47 6.32 -13.94
CA GLN A 129 14.96 5.96 -12.61
C GLN A 129 14.74 4.46 -12.38
N PRO A 130 15.76 3.70 -11.95
CA PRO A 130 15.57 2.32 -11.52
C PRO A 130 14.66 2.24 -10.30
N ILE A 131 13.71 1.31 -10.30
CA ILE A 131 12.77 1.13 -9.20
C ILE A 131 13.00 -0.22 -8.53
N ILE A 132 13.15 -0.18 -7.20
CA ILE A 132 13.03 -1.34 -6.31
C ILE A 132 11.60 -1.34 -5.77
N LEU A 133 10.79 -2.28 -6.25
CA LEU A 133 9.40 -2.41 -5.83
C LEU A 133 9.30 -3.35 -4.62
N LEU A 134 8.85 -2.85 -3.48
CA LEU A 134 8.63 -3.60 -2.26
C LEU A 134 7.13 -3.91 -2.10
N LEU A 135 6.80 -5.16 -1.77
CA LEU A 135 5.43 -5.62 -1.56
C LEU A 135 5.34 -6.51 -0.31
N HIS A 136 4.12 -6.78 0.14
CA HIS A 136 3.82 -7.84 1.10
C HIS A 136 2.90 -8.86 0.42
N GLY A 137 3.39 -10.06 0.15
CA GLY A 137 2.68 -11.04 -0.68
C GLY A 137 2.66 -10.61 -2.15
N ALA A 138 3.84 -10.49 -2.75
CA ALA A 138 4.07 -9.85 -4.05
C ALA A 138 3.24 -10.45 -5.19
N GLU A 139 3.16 -11.78 -5.27
CA GLU A 139 2.52 -12.51 -6.37
C GLU A 139 1.06 -12.08 -6.58
N ALA A 140 0.25 -12.09 -5.52
CA ALA A 140 -1.15 -11.72 -5.58
C ALA A 140 -1.34 -10.24 -5.98
N LYS A 141 -0.49 -9.34 -5.46
CA LYS A 141 -0.55 -7.90 -5.79
C LYS A 141 -0.18 -7.63 -7.25
N LEU A 142 0.85 -8.29 -7.77
CA LEU A 142 1.28 -8.17 -9.17
C LEU A 142 0.23 -8.69 -10.14
N ALA A 143 -0.35 -9.86 -9.86
CA ALA A 143 -1.45 -10.41 -10.64
C ALA A 143 -2.65 -9.45 -10.65
N HIS A 144 -2.98 -8.85 -9.50
CA HIS A 144 -4.09 -7.89 -9.40
C HIS A 144 -3.81 -6.58 -10.16
N LEU A 145 -2.60 -6.02 -10.05
CA LEU A 145 -2.16 -4.84 -10.81
C LEU A 145 -2.35 -5.06 -12.32
N LYS A 146 -1.87 -6.20 -12.83
CA LYS A 146 -1.99 -6.55 -14.25
C LYS A 146 -3.45 -6.78 -14.66
N ASN A 147 -4.19 -7.61 -13.93
CA ASN A 147 -5.51 -8.09 -14.37
C ASN A 147 -6.65 -7.10 -14.10
N LYS A 148 -6.54 -6.24 -13.08
CA LYS A 148 -7.62 -5.31 -12.69
C LYS A 148 -7.32 -3.86 -13.05
N LEU A 149 -6.05 -3.48 -13.03
CA LEU A 149 -5.62 -2.12 -13.36
C LEU A 149 -4.90 -2.04 -14.71
N GLY A 150 -4.50 -3.16 -15.33
CA GLY A 150 -3.79 -3.13 -16.62
C GLY A 150 -2.35 -2.64 -16.50
N VAL A 151 -1.77 -2.64 -15.30
CA VAL A 151 -0.38 -2.20 -15.06
C VAL A 151 0.52 -3.42 -15.05
N ASP A 152 1.17 -3.69 -16.17
CA ASP A 152 2.17 -4.75 -16.28
C ASP A 152 3.54 -4.26 -15.80
N VAL A 153 3.80 -4.46 -14.50
CA VAL A 153 5.04 -4.06 -13.83
C VAL A 153 6.29 -4.58 -14.55
N ALA A 154 6.25 -5.80 -15.08
CA ALA A 154 7.38 -6.39 -15.81
C ALA A 154 7.59 -5.70 -17.17
N GLY A 155 6.51 -5.26 -17.82
CA GLY A 155 6.54 -4.56 -19.10
C GLY A 155 7.06 -3.11 -19.02
N LEU A 156 7.11 -2.50 -17.83
CA LEU A 156 7.55 -1.11 -17.66
C LEU A 156 9.07 -0.92 -17.90
N GLY A 157 9.87 -1.95 -17.65
CA GLY A 157 11.33 -1.95 -17.88
C GLY A 157 12.17 -1.09 -16.92
N THR A 158 11.55 -0.34 -16.00
CA THR A 158 12.22 0.46 -14.96
C THR A 158 12.31 -0.24 -13.61
N VAL A 159 11.44 -1.24 -13.37
CA VAL A 159 11.46 -2.03 -12.14
C VAL A 159 12.56 -3.09 -12.24
N VAL A 160 13.69 -2.82 -11.59
CA VAL A 160 14.90 -3.67 -11.67
C VAL A 160 14.90 -4.79 -10.63
N LYS A 161 14.09 -4.66 -9.58
CA LYS A 161 13.93 -5.69 -8.55
C LYS A 161 12.57 -5.57 -7.87
N ILE A 162 11.94 -6.72 -7.64
CA ILE A 162 10.79 -6.86 -6.76
C ILE A 162 11.25 -7.55 -5.48
N LEU A 163 10.89 -6.98 -4.33
CA LEU A 163 11.18 -7.49 -3.00
C LEU A 163 9.87 -7.82 -2.29
N ASP A 164 9.86 -8.91 -1.53
CA ASP A 164 8.74 -9.28 -0.68
C ASP A 164 9.15 -9.24 0.79
N THR A 165 8.43 -8.48 1.61
CA THR A 165 8.67 -8.40 3.05
C THR A 165 8.55 -9.74 3.77
N GLN A 166 7.79 -10.71 3.25
CA GLN A 166 7.75 -12.07 3.79
C GLN A 166 9.08 -12.81 3.55
N THR A 167 9.69 -12.61 2.38
CA THR A 167 11.03 -13.12 2.06
C THR A 167 12.11 -12.43 2.91
N LEU A 168 12.04 -11.10 3.05
CA LEU A 168 12.95 -10.33 3.90
C LEU A 168 12.88 -10.81 5.35
N ALA A 169 11.67 -11.03 5.89
CA ALA A 169 11.48 -11.54 7.24
C ALA A 169 12.13 -12.92 7.43
N LYS A 170 11.95 -13.84 6.47
CA LYS A 170 12.59 -15.15 6.48
C LYS A 170 14.12 -15.04 6.47
N GLN A 171 14.67 -14.21 5.60
CA GLN A 171 16.13 -13.96 5.51
C GLN A 171 16.70 -13.29 6.77
N ALA A 172 15.88 -12.52 7.50
CA ALA A 172 16.23 -11.91 8.78
C ALA A 172 15.94 -12.81 10.01
N ASN A 173 15.62 -14.09 9.78
CA ASN A 173 15.27 -15.06 10.82
C ASN A 173 14.15 -14.57 11.74
N ILE A 174 13.10 -13.99 11.16
CA ILE A 174 11.89 -13.57 11.87
C ILE A 174 10.84 -14.67 11.70
N PRO A 175 10.41 -15.33 12.79
CA PRO A 175 9.48 -16.45 12.70
C PRO A 175 8.07 -15.97 12.35
N ALA A 176 7.41 -16.70 11.45
CA ALA A 176 5.96 -16.58 11.29
C ALA A 176 5.28 -17.24 12.50
N GLN A 177 4.31 -16.55 13.11
CA GLN A 177 3.55 -17.11 14.24
C GLN A 177 2.52 -18.16 13.78
N LYS A 178 2.01 -18.01 12.55
CA LYS A 178 1.00 -18.88 11.95
C LYS A 178 1.34 -19.12 10.48
N GLY A 179 1.39 -20.38 10.07
CA GLY A 179 1.63 -20.77 8.68
C GLY A 179 3.08 -20.56 8.19
N ALA A 180 3.29 -20.73 6.89
CA ALA A 180 4.60 -20.66 6.26
C ALA A 180 5.11 -19.23 6.02
N MET A 181 4.19 -18.25 5.91
CA MET A 181 4.50 -16.86 5.58
C MET A 181 3.95 -15.93 6.67
N ILE A 182 4.77 -14.96 7.10
CA ILE A 182 4.39 -14.02 8.16
C ILE A 182 3.34 -13.02 7.65
N SER A 183 2.33 -12.72 8.47
CA SER A 183 1.37 -11.65 8.19
C SER A 183 2.00 -10.27 8.42
N LEU A 184 1.51 -9.23 7.75
CA LEU A 184 1.97 -7.86 7.99
C LEU A 184 1.75 -7.44 9.45
N ALA A 185 0.64 -7.88 10.06
CA ALA A 185 0.34 -7.58 11.45
C ALA A 185 1.37 -8.22 12.40
N ASP A 186 1.75 -9.48 12.18
CA ASP A 186 2.75 -10.16 13.01
C ASP A 186 4.16 -9.61 12.79
N LEU A 187 4.50 -9.27 11.54
CA LEU A 187 5.77 -8.62 11.21
C LEU A 187 5.88 -7.24 11.87
N SER A 188 4.79 -6.46 11.86
CA SER A 188 4.73 -5.17 12.56
C SER A 188 4.92 -5.35 14.07
N ARG A 189 4.19 -6.29 14.68
CA ARG A 189 4.31 -6.61 16.12
C ARG A 189 5.71 -7.06 16.50
N HIS A 190 6.40 -7.83 15.64
CA HIS A 190 7.79 -8.21 15.87
C HIS A 190 8.67 -6.98 16.10
N PHE A 191 8.45 -5.89 15.38
CA PHE A 191 9.20 -4.64 15.56
C PHE A 191 8.62 -3.68 16.60
N ASN A 192 7.71 -4.14 17.46
CA ASN A 192 6.98 -3.31 18.43
C ASN A 192 6.19 -2.17 17.77
N ILE A 193 5.77 -2.36 16.51
CA ILE A 193 4.80 -1.49 15.84
C ILE A 193 3.41 -2.05 16.17
N ALA A 194 2.53 -1.21 16.71
CA ALA A 194 1.11 -1.53 16.88
C ALA A 194 0.35 -1.06 15.63
N PRO A 195 0.14 -1.91 14.61
CA PRO A 195 -0.51 -1.49 13.37
C PRO A 195 -1.97 -1.13 13.65
N VAL A 196 -2.36 0.06 13.24
CA VAL A 196 -3.73 0.56 13.34
C VAL A 196 -4.35 0.59 11.95
N ASN A 197 -5.56 0.04 11.78
CA ASN A 197 -6.30 -0.04 10.51
C ASN A 197 -5.45 -0.49 9.32
N HIS A 198 -4.84 -1.67 9.44
CA HIS A 198 -3.95 -2.24 8.42
C HIS A 198 -4.67 -2.70 7.14
N HIS A 199 -6.01 -2.58 7.09
CA HIS A 199 -6.82 -2.79 5.90
C HIS A 199 -7.11 -1.48 5.13
N ASN A 200 -6.61 -0.33 5.59
CA ASN A 200 -6.47 0.84 4.74
C ASN A 200 -5.19 0.68 3.89
N ALA A 201 -5.30 0.82 2.57
CA ALA A 201 -4.17 0.51 1.70
C ALA A 201 -2.93 1.39 1.96
N GLY A 202 -3.13 2.66 2.29
CA GLY A 202 -2.04 3.60 2.59
C GLY A 202 -1.29 3.24 3.87
N ASN A 203 -2.03 2.92 4.95
CA ASN A 203 -1.43 2.43 6.19
C ASN A 203 -0.66 1.13 5.96
N ALA A 204 -1.23 0.20 5.20
CA ALA A 204 -0.59 -1.08 4.87
C ALA A 204 0.73 -0.87 4.10
N ALA A 205 0.75 0.03 3.12
CA ALA A 205 1.97 0.40 2.38
C ALA A 205 3.03 1.00 3.32
N ALA A 206 2.62 1.87 4.25
CA ALA A 206 3.50 2.47 5.25
C ALA A 206 4.15 1.41 6.16
N TYR A 207 3.34 0.53 6.77
CA TYR A 207 3.87 -0.53 7.63
C TYR A 207 4.72 -1.53 6.86
N THR A 208 4.37 -1.83 5.60
CA THR A 208 5.14 -2.72 4.73
C THR A 208 6.55 -2.16 4.49
N ILE A 209 6.68 -0.90 4.08
CA ILE A 209 8.00 -0.32 3.84
C ILE A 209 8.82 -0.16 5.13
N MET A 210 8.19 0.24 6.24
CA MET A 210 8.85 0.30 7.55
C MET A 210 9.40 -1.07 7.96
N CYS A 211 8.57 -2.11 7.86
CA CYS A 211 8.98 -3.47 8.21
C CYS A 211 10.06 -4.01 7.27
N GLY A 212 10.02 -3.71 5.97
CA GLY A 212 11.06 -4.10 5.02
C GLY A 212 12.43 -3.49 5.37
N ILE A 213 12.44 -2.20 5.73
CA ILE A 213 13.65 -1.50 6.20
C ILE A 213 14.15 -2.12 7.51
N LEU A 214 13.26 -2.29 8.50
CA LEU A 214 13.63 -2.81 9.82
C LEU A 214 14.09 -4.28 9.79
N ALA A 215 13.48 -5.13 8.96
CA ALA A 215 13.92 -6.50 8.75
C ALA A 215 15.32 -6.55 8.14
N THR A 216 15.58 -5.67 7.16
CA THR A 216 16.88 -5.57 6.50
C THR A 216 17.98 -5.10 7.44
N LEU A 217 17.68 -4.14 8.32
CA LEU A 217 18.63 -3.54 9.26
C LEU A 217 18.62 -4.21 10.65
N LYS A 218 17.87 -5.31 10.82
CA LYS A 218 17.59 -5.93 12.13
C LYS A 218 18.87 -6.18 12.92
N HIS A 219 19.87 -6.80 12.29
CA HIS A 219 21.13 -7.16 12.97
C HIS A 219 22.00 -5.94 13.28
N GLU A 220 22.02 -4.92 12.42
CA GLU A 220 22.81 -3.70 12.65
C GLU A 220 22.26 -2.86 13.80
N ILE A 221 20.93 -2.73 13.87
CA ILE A 221 20.26 -1.88 14.86
C ILE A 221 20.11 -2.63 16.19
N TYR A 222 19.71 -3.90 16.14
CA TYR A 222 19.31 -4.66 17.31
C TYR A 222 20.33 -5.71 17.76
N GLY A 223 21.36 -6.03 16.97
CA GLY A 223 22.27 -7.15 17.24
C GLY A 223 22.88 -7.14 18.64
N LYS A 224 23.28 -5.97 19.14
CA LYS A 224 23.84 -5.80 20.50
C LYS A 224 22.81 -5.92 21.64
N TYR A 225 21.53 -5.90 21.32
CA TYR A 225 20.41 -5.96 22.27
C TYR A 225 19.65 -7.30 22.20
N LEU A 226 19.95 -8.14 21.21
CA LEU A 226 19.29 -9.44 21.06
C LEU A 226 19.97 -10.50 21.94
N PRO A 227 19.21 -11.39 22.59
CA PRO A 227 19.79 -12.49 23.37
C PRO A 227 20.66 -13.39 22.50
N ALA A 228 21.84 -13.78 23.00
CA ALA A 228 22.75 -14.70 22.32
C ALA A 228 22.13 -16.11 22.10
N THR A 229 21.09 -16.45 22.86
CA THR A 229 20.56 -17.82 22.99
C THR A 229 19.49 -18.20 21.95
N GLY A 230 19.24 -17.39 20.93
CA GLY A 230 18.40 -17.76 19.77
C GLY A 230 16.89 -17.93 20.05
N LEU A 231 16.45 -17.83 21.30
CA LEU A 231 15.04 -17.83 21.69
C LEU A 231 14.43 -16.46 21.37
N SER A 232 13.49 -16.44 20.41
CA SER A 232 12.72 -15.28 19.94
C SER A 232 13.48 -13.94 19.93
N GLN A 233 14.15 -13.65 18.81
CA GLN A 233 14.92 -12.42 18.58
C GLN A 233 14.02 -11.19 18.34
N VAL A 234 13.11 -10.89 19.27
CA VAL A 234 12.26 -9.71 19.23
C VAL A 234 13.11 -8.49 19.65
N PRO A 235 13.19 -7.44 18.81
CA PRO A 235 13.78 -6.17 19.19
C PRO A 235 13.25 -5.61 20.52
N PRO A 236 14.09 -4.93 21.32
CA PRO A 236 13.61 -4.27 22.53
C PRO A 236 12.55 -3.21 22.21
N THR A 237 11.59 -3.03 23.12
CA THR A 237 10.50 -2.05 22.99
C THR A 237 11.01 -0.60 23.01
N THR A 238 12.12 -0.37 23.70
CA THR A 238 12.76 0.95 23.87
C THR A 238 14.27 0.82 23.70
N ILE A 239 14.89 1.75 22.97
CA ILE A 239 16.34 1.90 22.85
C ILE A 239 16.72 3.32 23.23
N LEU A 240 17.59 3.46 24.24
CA LEU A 240 18.02 4.75 24.79
C LEU A 240 16.85 5.71 25.07
N GLY A 241 15.78 5.22 25.70
CA GLY A 241 14.61 6.01 26.08
C GLY A 241 13.63 6.33 24.96
N ARG A 242 13.85 5.85 23.73
CA ARG A 242 12.93 6.05 22.59
C ARG A 242 12.28 4.74 22.19
N SER A 243 10.94 4.73 22.05
CA SER A 243 10.19 3.57 21.59
C SER A 243 9.99 3.57 20.06
N MET A 244 9.67 2.41 19.49
CA MET A 244 9.23 2.34 18.08
C MET A 244 7.92 3.12 17.86
N GLY A 245 7.03 3.16 18.87
CA GLY A 245 5.81 3.96 18.84
C GLY A 245 6.08 5.44 18.62
N ASP A 246 7.10 6.00 19.28
CA ASP A 246 7.51 7.40 19.10
C ASP A 246 8.03 7.68 17.69
N VAL A 247 8.78 6.73 17.12
CA VAL A 247 9.28 6.81 15.75
C VAL A 247 8.13 6.80 14.76
N VAL A 248 7.25 5.80 14.82
CA VAL A 248 6.08 5.70 13.94
C VAL A 248 5.16 6.91 14.08
N GLY A 249 4.91 7.37 15.30
CA GLY A 249 4.13 8.59 15.55
C GLY A 249 4.76 9.83 14.94
N SER A 250 6.10 9.92 14.93
CA SER A 250 6.82 11.01 14.25
C SER A 250 6.67 10.93 12.72
N VAL A 251 6.73 9.73 12.14
CA VAL A 251 6.50 9.53 10.70
C VAL A 251 5.07 9.88 10.29
N MET A 252 4.08 9.47 11.10
CA MET A 252 2.68 9.85 10.89
C MET A 252 2.49 11.37 10.89
N ARG A 253 3.03 12.08 11.90
CA ARG A 253 2.96 13.54 11.96
C ARG A 253 3.66 14.21 10.77
N ALA A 254 4.85 13.74 10.40
CA ALA A 254 5.60 14.29 9.28
C ALA A 254 4.87 14.12 7.94
N ASN A 255 4.18 13.00 7.73
CA ASN A 255 3.41 12.76 6.50
C ASN A 255 2.10 13.57 6.46
N ARG A 256 1.40 13.74 7.59
CA ARG A 256 0.21 14.62 7.65
C ARG A 256 0.53 16.07 7.31
N ASN A 257 1.74 16.52 7.62
CA ASN A 257 2.22 17.87 7.34
C ASN A 257 2.98 17.98 6.00
N ALA A 258 3.12 16.87 5.25
CA ALA A 258 3.79 16.90 3.96
C ALA A 258 2.92 17.61 2.90
N PRO A 259 3.53 18.10 1.81
CA PRO A 259 2.78 18.65 0.69
C PRO A 259 1.72 17.67 0.20
N VAL A 260 0.54 18.21 -0.10
CA VAL A 260 -0.58 17.45 -0.62
C VAL A 260 -0.20 16.84 -1.97
N VAL A 261 -0.51 15.55 -2.16
CA VAL A 261 -0.29 14.89 -3.46
C VAL A 261 -1.07 15.61 -4.57
N PRO A 262 -0.49 15.80 -5.77
CA PRO A 262 -1.05 16.69 -6.79
C PRO A 262 -2.20 16.06 -7.61
N TRP A 263 -2.72 14.92 -7.19
CA TRP A 263 -3.72 14.15 -7.93
C TRP A 263 -4.97 13.89 -7.08
N GLY A 264 -6.08 13.68 -7.78
CA GLY A 264 -7.38 13.40 -7.17
C GLY A 264 -8.01 14.58 -6.44
N THR A 265 -9.11 14.30 -5.74
CA THR A 265 -9.83 15.25 -4.86
C THR A 265 -9.95 14.69 -3.46
N GLU A 266 -10.12 15.53 -2.44
CA GLU A 266 -10.36 15.09 -1.06
C GLU A 266 -11.83 14.83 -0.76
N VAL A 267 -12.72 15.35 -1.61
CA VAL A 267 -14.17 15.28 -1.42
C VAL A 267 -14.80 14.51 -2.56
N PHE A 268 -15.54 13.45 -2.22
CA PHE A 268 -16.30 12.65 -3.17
C PHE A 268 -17.54 12.06 -2.51
N CYS A 269 -18.69 12.27 -3.15
CA CYS A 269 -19.94 11.69 -2.70
C CYS A 269 -20.11 10.29 -3.29
N THR A 270 -19.89 9.26 -2.47
CA THR A 270 -20.12 7.86 -2.86
C THR A 270 -21.59 7.55 -3.15
N ARG A 271 -22.54 8.47 -2.94
CA ARG A 271 -23.96 8.31 -3.33
C ARG A 271 -24.29 8.88 -4.72
N CYS A 272 -23.88 10.10 -5.03
CA CYS A 272 -24.28 10.81 -6.25
C CYS A 272 -23.15 11.15 -7.23
N ASP A 273 -21.89 10.86 -6.88
CA ASP A 273 -20.66 11.23 -7.62
C ASP A 273 -20.31 12.72 -7.63
N GLY A 274 -20.95 13.52 -6.76
CA GLY A 274 -20.56 14.91 -6.54
C GLY A 274 -19.14 15.04 -5.99
N LEU A 275 -18.40 16.06 -6.42
CA LEU A 275 -17.01 16.33 -6.03
C LEU A 275 -16.89 17.44 -4.97
N ASP A 276 -18.02 17.95 -4.50
CA ASP A 276 -18.15 19.15 -3.65
C ASP A 276 -18.78 18.84 -2.28
N HIS A 277 -19.22 17.59 -2.04
CA HIS A 277 -19.78 17.17 -0.78
C HIS A 277 -19.52 15.68 -0.47
N LEU A 278 -19.63 15.31 0.81
CA LEU A 278 -19.58 13.93 1.28
C LEU A 278 -21.00 13.31 1.31
N VAL A 279 -21.08 11.98 1.36
CA VAL A 279 -22.36 11.24 1.36
C VAL A 279 -23.34 11.70 2.44
N GLY A 280 -22.85 12.06 3.64
CA GLY A 280 -23.68 12.56 4.74
C GLY A 280 -24.33 13.92 4.47
N MET A 281 -23.82 14.68 3.50
CA MET A 281 -24.33 15.99 3.07
C MET A 281 -25.10 15.91 1.74
N CYS A 282 -25.26 14.71 1.19
CA CYS A 282 -25.84 14.51 -0.14
C CYS A 282 -27.37 14.64 -0.15
N MET A 283 -27.86 15.69 -0.79
CA MET A 283 -29.30 15.92 -1.02
C MET A 283 -29.80 15.43 -2.39
N ALA A 284 -28.91 14.89 -3.23
CA ALA A 284 -29.27 14.39 -4.55
C ALA A 284 -30.30 13.26 -4.45
N ARG A 285 -31.33 13.32 -5.32
CA ARG A 285 -32.26 12.22 -5.54
C ARG A 285 -31.58 11.21 -6.46
N VAL A 286 -31.36 10.00 -5.95
CA VAL A 286 -30.81 8.87 -6.70
C VAL A 286 -31.83 7.74 -6.72
N LEU A 287 -31.81 6.95 -7.78
CA LEU A 287 -32.67 5.79 -7.95
C LEU A 287 -31.88 4.66 -8.61
N CYS A 288 -31.96 3.47 -8.01
CA CYS A 288 -31.44 2.23 -8.55
C CYS A 288 -32.61 1.42 -9.13
N GLU A 289 -32.74 1.44 -10.45
CA GLU A 289 -33.82 0.75 -11.18
C GLU A 289 -33.77 -0.77 -10.99
N GLU A 290 -32.58 -1.36 -10.88
CA GLU A 290 -32.43 -2.79 -10.59
C GLU A 290 -33.04 -3.17 -9.22
N CYS A 291 -32.77 -2.36 -8.19
CA CYS A 291 -33.34 -2.58 -6.87
C CYS A 291 -34.86 -2.37 -6.86
N LEU A 292 -35.33 -1.35 -7.58
CA LEU A 292 -36.76 -1.05 -7.72
C LEU A 292 -37.51 -2.19 -8.43
N GLY A 293 -36.92 -2.78 -9.46
CA GLY A 293 -37.49 -3.88 -10.24
C GLY A 293 -37.29 -5.27 -9.66
N SER A 294 -36.54 -5.43 -8.57
CA SER A 294 -36.10 -6.74 -8.07
C SER A 294 -37.19 -7.62 -7.44
N GLY A 295 -38.37 -7.07 -7.12
CA GLY A 295 -39.43 -7.76 -6.38
C GLY A 295 -39.12 -8.03 -4.90
N ASP A 296 -37.87 -7.90 -4.44
CA ASP A 296 -37.47 -8.02 -3.03
C ASP A 296 -37.80 -6.73 -2.27
N PRO A 297 -38.72 -6.75 -1.28
CA PRO A 297 -39.10 -5.56 -0.53
C PRO A 297 -37.93 -4.84 0.15
N ARG A 298 -36.85 -5.55 0.53
CA ARG A 298 -35.66 -4.95 1.13
C ARG A 298 -34.88 -4.12 0.10
N LYS A 299 -34.67 -4.67 -1.10
CA LYS A 299 -33.99 -3.98 -2.21
C LYS A 299 -34.81 -2.80 -2.73
N VAL A 300 -36.13 -2.97 -2.87
CA VAL A 300 -37.04 -1.89 -3.29
C VAL A 300 -36.95 -0.68 -2.33
N ARG A 301 -36.90 -0.93 -1.01
CA ARG A 301 -36.67 0.14 -0.03
C ARG A 301 -35.30 0.81 -0.18
N ALA A 302 -34.27 0.05 -0.51
CA ALA A 302 -32.92 0.54 -0.74
C ALA A 302 -32.75 1.26 -2.10
N ALA A 303 -33.70 1.15 -3.04
CA ALA A 303 -33.55 1.70 -4.38
C ALA A 303 -33.29 3.21 -4.41
N ARG A 304 -33.70 3.97 -3.38
CA ARG A 304 -33.52 5.44 -3.30
C ARG A 304 -32.23 5.89 -2.60
N THR A 305 -31.36 4.94 -2.23
CA THR A 305 -30.13 5.25 -1.47
C THR A 305 -28.89 5.35 -2.36
N HIS A 306 -28.93 4.84 -3.59
CA HIS A 306 -27.77 4.73 -4.48
C HIS A 306 -28.19 4.79 -5.97
N LYS A 307 -27.21 5.04 -6.85
CA LYS A 307 -27.37 4.90 -8.31
C LYS A 307 -27.22 3.44 -8.75
N VAL A 308 -27.71 3.08 -9.94
CA VAL A 308 -27.60 1.72 -10.51
C VAL A 308 -26.14 1.24 -10.55
N GLU A 309 -25.19 2.11 -10.93
CA GLU A 309 -23.77 1.78 -11.04
C GLU A 309 -23.12 1.46 -9.70
N LYS A 310 -23.80 1.79 -8.59
CA LYS A 310 -23.36 1.57 -7.21
C LYS A 310 -24.15 0.48 -6.49
N CYS A 311 -24.93 -0.29 -7.24
CA CYS A 311 -25.77 -1.36 -6.71
C CYS A 311 -24.92 -2.56 -6.25
N VAL A 312 -24.77 -2.72 -4.94
CA VAL A 312 -24.07 -3.87 -4.34
C VAL A 312 -24.84 -5.19 -4.48
N PHE A 313 -26.11 -5.11 -4.87
CA PHE A 313 -26.98 -6.26 -5.12
C PHE A 313 -26.97 -6.71 -6.58
N ARG A 314 -26.25 -6.00 -7.45
CA ARG A 314 -26.10 -6.36 -8.84
C ARG A 314 -25.39 -7.72 -8.89
N VAL A 315 -26.19 -8.76 -9.03
CA VAL A 315 -25.69 -10.09 -9.37
C VAL A 315 -25.13 -9.91 -10.77
N ARG A 316 -23.82 -10.06 -10.95
CA ARG A 316 -23.28 -10.29 -12.28
C ARG A 316 -23.78 -11.66 -12.73
N GLY A 317 -25.01 -11.71 -13.24
CA GLY A 317 -25.32 -12.63 -14.32
C GLY A 317 -24.41 -12.26 -15.50
N ASP A 318 -23.93 -13.30 -16.17
CA ASP A 318 -23.29 -13.25 -17.49
C ASP A 318 -21.76 -13.15 -17.47
N GLY A 319 -21.14 -14.34 -17.48
CA GLY A 319 -20.16 -14.59 -18.54
C GLY A 319 -20.88 -14.58 -19.89
N GLY A 320 -20.33 -13.86 -20.88
CA GLY A 320 -20.78 -13.92 -22.27
C GLY A 320 -20.80 -12.57 -22.97
N GLY A 321 -19.82 -12.32 -23.83
CA GLY A 321 -19.87 -11.21 -24.79
C GLY A 321 -18.53 -10.51 -25.00
N ALA A 322 -17.56 -11.22 -25.58
CA ALA A 322 -16.52 -10.56 -26.34
C ALA A 322 -17.21 -9.79 -27.49
N MET A 323 -17.08 -8.46 -27.50
CA MET A 323 -17.28 -7.71 -28.73
C MET A 323 -16.09 -8.04 -29.63
N ASP A 324 -16.36 -8.95 -30.56
CA ASP A 324 -15.59 -9.11 -31.79
C ASP A 324 -15.62 -7.78 -32.54
N LEU A 325 -14.48 -7.08 -32.55
CA LEU A 325 -14.24 -5.95 -33.44
C LEU A 325 -13.44 -6.50 -34.63
N SER A 326 -14.16 -7.15 -35.55
CA SER A 326 -13.73 -7.38 -36.91
C SER A 326 -14.68 -6.65 -37.86
N ASN A 327 -14.23 -5.47 -38.30
CA ASN A 327 -14.40 -4.92 -39.64
C ASN A 327 -13.32 -3.85 -39.85
#